data_AF-A0A2H0PRH1-F1
#
_entry.id   AF-A0A2H0PRH1-F1
#
_cell.length_a   1.000
_cell.length_b   1.000
_cell.length_c   1.000
_cell.angle_alpha   90.00
_cell.angle_beta   90.00
_cell.angle_gamma   90.00
#
_symmetry.space_group_name_H-M   'P 1'
#
loop_
_entity.id
_entity.type
_entity.pdbx_description
1 polymer ?
#
loop_
_entity_poly.entity_id
_entity_poly.type
_entity_poly.pdbx_seq_one_letter_code
_entity_poly.pdbx_strand_id
1 'polypeptide(L)'
;MHTKYSDGKLELRDLVDLYGKLGFGAIAITDHLCEEKTLLGKAAAYLDKTLTPQSFPLYLEEIRIEADRAWTLYRMLVIPGIEITKNSLRHHRSAHILALGIKNYIRADLSIPEILKEIRSQGAISVAAHPISKNYVRGGHYHLWDHREELKDLFDAWEITDNGELLKAVAETKLPKLANSDLHRPHQIQSWKNTFGCERSWEAVADAIRNQNLDFRFFSSPVEPMTSTLFPILQNFRSLKHLGSKHFASTDRVKRLKYFYAVDIFSRSRAARKVRSSVGEELNVSNINAGSRLHTTTIIISNIINHHTGG
;
A
#
# COMPACT_ATOMS: atom_id res chain seq x y z
N MET A 1 2.31 7.89 -2.69
CA MET A 1 1.16 6.97 -2.83
C MET A 1 1.65 5.64 -3.37
N HIS A 2 1.04 4.54 -2.94
CA HIS A 2 1.54 3.18 -3.15
C HIS A 2 0.59 2.43 -4.09
N THR A 3 1.18 1.71 -5.03
CA THR A 3 0.49 0.86 -6.00
C THR A 3 0.81 -0.61 -5.70
N LYS A 4 0.39 -1.52 -6.58
CA LYS A 4 0.77 -2.92 -6.52
C LYS A 4 2.25 -3.20 -6.87
N TYR A 5 3.00 -2.19 -7.32
CA TYR A 5 4.47 -2.30 -7.39
C TYR A 5 5.12 -2.50 -6.02
N SER A 6 4.43 -2.13 -4.94
CA SER A 6 4.79 -2.48 -3.58
C SER A 6 3.61 -3.10 -2.82
N ASP A 7 3.10 -2.43 -1.79
CA ASP A 7 2.09 -2.98 -0.88
C ASP A 7 0.70 -2.33 -0.98
N GLY A 8 0.57 -1.34 -1.86
CA GLY A 8 -0.68 -0.76 -2.29
C GLY A 8 -1.65 -1.78 -2.92
N LYS A 9 -2.93 -1.39 -2.98
CA LYS A 9 -4.02 -2.27 -3.44
C LYS A 9 -4.56 -1.93 -4.83
N LEU A 10 -4.16 -0.80 -5.38
CA LEU A 10 -4.56 -0.34 -6.71
C LEU A 10 -3.45 -0.58 -7.72
N GLU A 11 -3.84 -0.93 -8.95
CA GLU A 11 -2.94 -0.79 -10.10
C GLU A 11 -2.60 0.70 -10.29
N LEU A 12 -1.43 0.98 -10.87
CA LEU A 12 -1.00 2.35 -11.16
C LEU A 12 -2.07 3.13 -11.93
N ARG A 13 -2.62 2.52 -12.99
CA ARG A 13 -3.67 3.12 -13.82
C ARG A 13 -4.94 3.45 -13.04
N ASP A 14 -5.39 2.56 -12.16
CA ASP A 14 -6.60 2.76 -11.35
C ASP A 14 -6.39 3.89 -10.34
N LEU A 15 -5.20 4.01 -9.76
CA LEU A 15 -4.83 5.09 -8.87
C LEU A 15 -4.82 6.43 -9.62
N VAL A 16 -4.21 6.48 -10.80
CA VAL A 16 -4.20 7.67 -11.67
C VAL A 16 -5.63 8.09 -12.02
N ASP A 17 -6.50 7.15 -12.41
CA ASP A 17 -7.90 7.44 -12.72
C ASP A 17 -8.69 7.92 -11.50
N LEU A 18 -8.45 7.34 -10.33
CA LEU A 18 -9.11 7.75 -9.08
C LEU A 18 -8.85 9.23 -8.77
N TYR A 19 -7.59 9.66 -8.82
CA TYR A 19 -7.22 11.05 -8.55
C TYR A 19 -7.60 11.98 -9.71
N GLY A 20 -7.39 11.56 -10.95
CA GLY A 20 -7.71 12.35 -12.15
C GLY A 20 -9.18 12.71 -12.24
N LYS A 21 -10.08 11.75 -11.99
CA LYS A 21 -11.55 11.98 -11.99
C LYS A 21 -12.02 12.92 -10.89
N LEU A 22 -11.25 13.04 -9.80
CA LEU A 22 -11.53 13.96 -8.70
C LEU A 22 -10.89 15.34 -8.89
N GLY A 23 -10.25 15.59 -10.04
CA GLY A 23 -9.73 16.90 -10.41
C GLY A 23 -8.41 17.29 -9.72
N PHE A 24 -7.65 16.32 -9.21
CA PHE A 24 -6.33 16.60 -8.67
C PHE A 24 -5.39 17.11 -9.76
N GLY A 25 -4.63 18.17 -9.45
CA GLY A 25 -3.70 18.78 -10.40
C GLY A 25 -2.36 18.05 -10.52
N ALA A 26 -1.95 17.34 -9.47
CA ALA A 26 -0.71 16.56 -9.43
C ALA A 26 -0.81 15.39 -8.45
N ILE A 27 -0.11 14.30 -8.76
CA ILE A 27 0.08 13.14 -7.90
C ILE A 27 1.54 12.66 -7.96
N ALA A 28 2.03 12.04 -6.89
CA ALA A 28 3.33 11.35 -6.88
C ALA A 28 3.17 9.87 -6.49
N ILE A 29 3.71 9.00 -7.32
CA ILE A 29 3.77 7.55 -7.04
C ILE A 29 5.08 7.31 -6.29
N THR A 30 5.01 6.62 -5.15
CA THR A 30 6.14 6.49 -4.21
C THR A 30 6.18 5.08 -3.63
N ASP A 31 6.16 4.07 -4.50
CA ASP A 31 6.23 2.68 -4.07
C ASP A 31 7.52 2.40 -3.29
N HIS A 32 7.45 1.40 -2.39
CA HIS A 32 8.54 1.13 -1.45
C HIS A 32 9.82 0.65 -2.15
N LEU A 33 10.95 1.14 -1.65
CA LEU A 33 12.30 0.65 -1.93
C LEU A 33 13.00 0.33 -0.59
N CYS A 34 13.00 -0.94 -0.21
CA CYS A 34 13.55 -1.46 1.03
C CYS A 34 15.05 -1.79 0.92
N GLU A 35 15.72 -1.89 2.07
CA GLU A 35 17.14 -2.29 2.17
C GLU A 35 17.40 -3.72 1.68
N GLU A 36 18.24 -3.90 0.66
CA GLU A 36 18.49 -5.21 0.05
C GLU A 36 19.22 -6.19 0.98
N LYS A 37 20.03 -5.67 1.91
CA LYS A 37 20.91 -6.49 2.75
C LYS A 37 20.24 -6.98 4.03
N THR A 38 19.20 -6.29 4.51
CA THR A 38 18.55 -6.63 5.78
C THR A 38 17.59 -7.81 5.63
N LEU A 39 17.33 -8.54 6.72
CA LEU A 39 16.36 -9.64 6.71
C LEU A 39 14.95 -9.16 6.31
N LEU A 40 14.54 -7.98 6.79
CA LEU A 40 13.23 -7.41 6.49
C LEU A 40 13.12 -6.99 5.03
N GLY A 41 14.15 -6.36 4.45
CA GLY A 41 14.09 -5.99 3.04
C GLY A 41 14.23 -7.18 2.09
N LYS A 42 15.01 -8.22 2.45
CA LYS A 42 14.98 -9.51 1.72
C LYS A 42 13.60 -10.16 1.73
N ALA A 43 12.90 -10.12 2.87
CA ALA A 43 11.54 -10.62 2.97
C ALA A 43 10.56 -9.78 2.13
N ALA A 44 10.71 -8.45 2.12
CA ALA A 44 9.91 -7.56 1.28
C ALA A 44 10.11 -7.87 -0.21
N ALA A 45 11.35 -8.09 -0.65
CA ALA A 45 11.67 -8.46 -2.03
C ALA A 45 11.07 -9.82 -2.40
N TYR A 46 11.14 -10.81 -1.51
CA TYR A 46 10.53 -12.13 -1.74
C TYR A 46 8.99 -12.08 -1.88
N LEU A 47 8.34 -11.09 -1.28
CA LEU A 47 6.88 -10.92 -1.32
C LEU A 47 6.42 -9.90 -2.39
N ASP A 48 7.33 -9.45 -3.26
CA ASP A 48 7.09 -8.40 -4.25
C ASP A 48 6.48 -7.13 -3.62
N LYS A 49 7.00 -6.75 -2.43
CA LYS A 49 6.60 -5.56 -1.65
C LYS A 49 7.62 -4.44 -1.68
N THR A 50 8.57 -4.51 -2.59
CA THR A 50 9.59 -3.49 -2.78
C THR A 50 10.08 -3.52 -4.22
N LEU A 51 10.42 -2.34 -4.73
CA LEU A 51 11.16 -2.18 -5.96
C LEU A 51 12.57 -2.79 -5.82
N THR A 52 13.08 -3.32 -6.94
CA THR A 52 14.43 -3.89 -7.07
C THR A 52 15.15 -3.17 -8.21
N PRO A 53 16.49 -3.30 -8.34
CA PRO A 53 17.20 -2.76 -9.49
C PRO A 53 16.65 -3.23 -10.85
N GLN A 54 16.02 -4.41 -10.88
CA GLN A 54 15.44 -4.98 -12.09
C GLN A 54 14.03 -4.43 -12.38
N SER A 55 13.18 -4.25 -11.36
CA SER A 55 11.82 -3.73 -11.55
C SER A 55 11.75 -2.22 -11.66
N PHE A 56 12.74 -1.50 -11.12
CA PHE A 56 12.75 -0.03 -11.08
C PHE A 56 12.69 0.65 -12.46
N PRO A 57 13.44 0.21 -13.50
CA PRO A 57 13.30 0.81 -14.84
C PRO A 57 11.91 0.61 -15.45
N LEU A 58 11.30 -0.57 -15.22
CA LEU A 58 9.94 -0.86 -15.70
C LEU A 58 8.90 0.02 -14.99
N TYR A 59 9.07 0.18 -13.68
CA TYR A 59 8.27 1.07 -12.85
C TYR A 59 8.28 2.52 -13.34
N LEU A 60 9.48 3.06 -13.63
CA LEU A 60 9.60 4.43 -14.16
C LEU A 60 8.97 4.58 -15.54
N GLU A 61 9.15 3.59 -16.42
CA GLU A 61 8.56 3.64 -17.76
C GLU A 61 7.02 3.57 -17.72
N GLU A 62 6.45 2.73 -16.84
CA GLU A 62 5.00 2.67 -16.69
C GLU A 62 4.42 3.98 -16.13
N ILE A 63 5.11 4.60 -15.15
CA ILE A 63 4.74 5.93 -14.67
C ILE A 63 4.81 6.97 -15.78
N ARG A 64 5.84 6.93 -16.63
CA ARG A 64 5.97 7.87 -17.75
C ARG A 64 4.80 7.74 -18.72
N ILE A 65 4.43 6.51 -19.10
CA ILE A 65 3.29 6.24 -19.97
C ILE A 65 1.99 6.72 -19.33
N GLU A 66 1.78 6.44 -18.05
CA GLU A 66 0.59 6.88 -17.32
C GLU A 66 0.57 8.40 -17.08
N ALA A 67 1.72 9.06 -16.99
CA ALA A 67 1.83 10.52 -16.92
C ALA A 67 1.32 11.17 -18.22
N ASP A 68 1.74 10.67 -19.38
CA ASP A 68 1.28 11.15 -20.70
C ASP A 68 -0.25 10.99 -20.82
N ARG A 69 -0.78 9.85 -20.36
CA ARG A 69 -2.22 9.57 -20.34
C ARG A 69 -2.97 10.49 -19.38
N ALA A 70 -2.48 10.65 -18.16
CA ALA A 70 -3.08 11.50 -17.12
C ALA A 70 -3.13 12.97 -17.54
N TRP A 71 -2.09 13.45 -18.21
CA TRP A 71 -2.08 14.80 -18.76
C TRP A 71 -3.15 14.98 -19.84
N THR A 72 -3.25 14.02 -20.76
CA THR A 72 -4.22 14.06 -21.86
C THR A 72 -5.66 14.04 -21.35
N LEU A 73 -5.97 13.18 -20.39
CA LEU A 73 -7.34 12.97 -19.92
C LEU A 73 -7.78 13.93 -18.82
N TYR A 74 -6.87 14.28 -17.90
CA TYR A 74 -7.21 14.97 -16.66
C TYR A 74 -6.46 16.28 -16.46
N ARG A 75 -5.48 16.60 -17.34
CA ARG A 75 -4.51 17.69 -17.12
C ARG A 75 -3.84 17.58 -15.75
N MET A 76 -3.55 16.34 -15.34
CA MET A 76 -2.94 16.01 -14.05
C MET A 76 -1.48 15.62 -14.27
N LEU A 77 -0.59 16.23 -13.50
CA LEU A 77 0.82 15.86 -13.45
C LEU A 77 1.00 14.56 -12.66
N VAL A 78 1.75 13.59 -13.19
CA VAL A 78 2.14 12.38 -12.46
C VAL A 78 3.65 12.40 -12.27
N ILE A 79 4.08 12.45 -11.01
CA ILE A 79 5.47 12.60 -10.62
C ILE A 79 6.03 11.22 -10.24
N PRO A 80 7.10 10.75 -10.89
CA PRO A 80 7.78 9.53 -10.47
C PRO A 80 8.48 9.75 -9.15
N GLY A 81 8.40 8.78 -8.24
CA GLY A 81 9.07 8.84 -6.95
C GLY A 81 9.20 7.46 -6.33
N ILE A 82 9.78 7.41 -5.14
CA ILE A 82 9.88 6.21 -4.31
C ILE A 82 9.77 6.58 -2.85
N GLU A 83 9.40 5.61 -2.03
CA GLU A 83 9.62 5.66 -0.60
C GLU A 83 10.79 4.74 -0.22
N ILE A 84 11.94 5.34 0.09
CA ILE A 84 13.08 4.59 0.62
C ILE A 84 12.74 4.19 2.05
N THR A 85 12.66 2.87 2.26
CA THR A 85 12.03 2.28 3.43
C THR A 85 13.06 1.51 4.26
N LYS A 86 13.60 2.15 5.30
CA LYS A 86 14.52 1.51 6.24
C LYS A 86 13.72 1.00 7.43
N ASN A 87 13.43 -0.30 7.45
CA ASN A 87 12.60 -0.92 8.49
C ASN A 87 13.45 -1.58 9.58
N SER A 88 13.05 -1.39 10.83
CA SER A 88 13.67 -2.04 11.99
C SER A 88 12.63 -2.58 12.96
N LEU A 89 13.01 -3.63 13.72
CA LEU A 89 12.20 -4.14 14.83
C LEU A 89 12.08 -3.13 15.99
N ARG A 90 12.94 -2.10 16.01
CA ARG A 90 12.87 -0.98 16.95
C ARG A 90 12.46 0.28 16.20
N HIS A 91 11.31 0.86 16.55
CA HIS A 91 10.75 2.03 15.87
C HIS A 91 11.76 3.17 15.70
N HIS A 92 12.52 3.53 16.73
CA HIS A 92 13.53 4.60 16.68
C HIS A 92 14.66 4.40 15.65
N ARG A 93 14.75 3.22 15.01
CA ARG A 93 15.70 2.92 13.93
C ARG A 93 15.05 2.86 12.55
N SER A 94 13.71 2.86 12.48
CA SER A 94 13.02 2.94 11.21
C SER A 94 13.06 4.37 10.68
N ALA A 95 13.19 4.52 9.37
CA ALA A 95 13.23 5.80 8.67
C ALA A 95 12.65 5.64 7.27
N HIS A 96 11.72 6.50 6.91
CA HIS A 96 11.07 6.50 5.61
C HIS A 96 11.27 7.84 4.92
N ILE A 97 11.73 7.80 3.67
CA ILE A 97 12.12 9.00 2.91
C ILE A 97 11.41 8.96 1.57
N LEU A 98 10.58 9.95 1.29
CA LEU A 98 10.06 10.13 -0.06
C LEU A 98 11.11 10.83 -0.91
N ALA A 99 11.37 10.26 -2.09
CA ALA A 99 12.16 10.90 -3.14
C ALA A 99 11.24 11.16 -4.33
N LEU A 100 10.95 12.43 -4.63
CA LEU A 100 10.01 12.84 -5.67
C LEU A 100 10.77 13.43 -6.87
N GLY A 101 10.39 13.04 -8.08
CA GLY A 101 11.04 13.45 -9.33
C GLY A 101 12.37 12.73 -9.60
N ILE A 102 12.52 11.51 -9.09
CA ILE A 102 13.71 10.69 -9.33
C ILE A 102 13.79 10.21 -10.80
N LYS A 103 15.00 9.93 -11.24
CA LYS A 103 15.31 9.44 -12.60
C LYS A 103 16.08 8.12 -12.58
N ASN A 104 16.83 7.87 -11.51
CA ASN A 104 17.72 6.73 -11.36
C ASN A 104 17.49 6.03 -10.03
N TYR A 105 17.78 4.73 -10.00
CA TYR A 105 17.68 3.89 -8.82
C TYR A 105 18.57 4.42 -7.70
N ILE A 106 18.06 4.43 -6.46
CA ILE A 106 18.81 4.79 -5.25
C ILE A 106 18.89 3.57 -4.35
N ARG A 107 20.09 3.24 -3.88
CA ARG A 107 20.31 2.12 -2.97
C ARG A 107 19.80 2.45 -1.58
N ALA A 108 18.80 1.71 -1.08
CA ALA A 108 18.29 1.89 0.27
C ALA A 108 19.29 1.53 1.39
N ASP A 109 20.32 0.72 1.10
CA ASP A 109 21.35 0.33 2.08
C ASP A 109 22.30 1.48 2.47
N LEU A 110 22.28 2.60 1.73
CA LEU A 110 23.10 3.76 2.04
C LEU A 110 22.70 4.39 3.39
N SER A 111 23.59 5.22 3.95
CA SER A 111 23.22 6.05 5.10
C SER A 111 22.22 7.13 4.68
N ILE A 112 21.46 7.67 5.64
CA ILE A 112 20.46 8.72 5.34
C ILE A 112 21.09 9.94 4.65
N PRO A 113 22.22 10.52 5.12
CA PRO A 113 22.85 11.64 4.41
C PRO A 113 23.29 11.29 2.97
N GLU A 114 23.77 10.07 2.73
CA GLU A 114 24.12 9.62 1.37
C GLU A 114 22.88 9.47 0.49
N ILE A 115 21.78 8.92 1.02
CA ILE A 115 20.49 8.85 0.32
C ILE A 115 20.03 10.26 -0.09
N LEU A 116 20.04 11.22 0.85
CA LEU A 116 19.62 12.60 0.58
C LEU A 116 20.52 13.28 -0.46
N LYS A 117 21.83 12.98 -0.44
CA LYS A 117 22.77 13.45 -1.46
C LYS A 117 22.43 12.88 -2.85
N GLU A 118 22.12 11.59 -2.95
CA GLU A 118 21.71 10.94 -4.21
C GLU A 118 20.37 11.45 -4.74
N ILE A 119 19.42 11.78 -3.85
CA ILE A 119 18.16 12.43 -4.25
C ILE A 119 18.48 13.81 -4.83
N ARG A 120 19.26 14.62 -4.11
CA ARG A 120 19.61 15.98 -4.53
C ARG A 120 20.39 16.01 -5.84
N SER A 121 21.31 15.08 -6.09
CA SER A 121 22.09 15.02 -7.34
C SER A 121 21.23 14.73 -8.58
N GLN A 122 20.00 14.22 -8.40
CA GLN A 122 19.04 14.03 -9.48
C GLN A 122 18.13 15.24 -9.72
N GLY A 123 18.25 16.30 -8.90
CA GLY A 123 17.33 17.44 -8.88
C GLY A 123 15.97 17.11 -8.25
N ALA A 124 15.86 15.98 -7.56
CA ALA A 124 14.65 15.49 -6.91
C ALA A 124 14.41 16.22 -5.56
N ILE A 125 13.23 15.98 -4.99
CA ILE A 125 12.80 16.48 -3.68
C ILE A 125 12.86 15.34 -2.67
N SER A 126 13.41 15.62 -1.49
CA SER A 126 13.47 14.72 -0.34
C SER A 126 12.47 15.14 0.73
N VAL A 127 11.62 14.21 1.17
CA VAL A 127 10.66 14.43 2.26
C VAL A 127 10.87 13.40 3.35
N ALA A 128 10.98 13.84 4.60
CA ALA A 128 10.94 12.94 5.75
C ALA A 128 9.50 12.45 5.93
N ALA A 129 9.23 11.20 5.54
CA ALA A 129 7.90 10.62 5.57
C ALA A 129 7.49 10.27 7.00
N HIS A 130 6.22 10.57 7.34
CA HIS A 130 5.55 10.30 8.63
C HIS A 130 6.54 10.10 9.80
N PRO A 131 7.30 11.15 10.16
CA PRO A 131 8.52 11.02 10.96
C PRO A 131 8.25 10.63 12.43
N ILE A 132 6.98 10.64 12.84
CA ILE A 132 6.53 10.12 14.12
C ILE A 132 5.33 9.21 13.91
N SER A 133 5.20 8.17 14.73
CA SER A 133 3.96 7.43 14.78
C SER A 133 2.86 8.29 15.43
N LYS A 134 1.62 8.18 14.94
CA LYS A 134 0.43 8.71 15.60
C LYS A 134 0.34 8.38 17.10
N ASN A 135 0.94 7.26 17.54
CA ASN A 135 1.02 6.87 18.96
C ASN A 135 2.18 7.54 19.72
N TYR A 136 2.61 8.74 19.30
CA TYR A 136 3.69 9.55 19.86
C TYR A 136 3.76 9.55 21.41
N VAL A 137 2.60 9.57 22.08
CA VAL A 137 2.48 9.53 23.56
C VAL A 137 3.12 8.28 24.19
N ARG A 138 3.33 7.21 23.41
CA ARG A 138 4.02 5.97 23.84
C ARG A 138 5.50 5.93 23.45
N GLY A 139 6.11 7.05 23.07
CA GLY A 139 7.54 7.13 22.71
C GLY A 139 7.89 6.55 21.35
N GLY A 140 6.92 6.47 20.42
CA GLY A 140 7.11 5.95 19.07
C GLY A 140 7.70 6.98 18.11
N HIS A 141 8.93 7.43 18.37
CA HIS A 141 9.65 8.26 17.42
C HIS A 141 10.36 7.38 16.39
N TYR A 142 10.44 7.88 15.15
CA TYR A 142 11.31 7.30 14.13
C TYR A 142 12.66 8.01 14.13
N HIS A 143 13.66 7.35 13.54
CA HIS A 143 15.04 7.84 13.50
C HIS A 143 15.11 9.28 12.96
N LEU A 144 14.33 9.59 11.93
CA LEU A 144 14.31 10.93 11.34
C LEU A 144 13.87 12.00 12.34
N TRP A 145 12.88 11.71 13.19
CA TRP A 145 12.40 12.68 14.17
C TRP A 145 13.35 12.88 15.34
N ASP A 146 13.97 11.80 15.82
CA ASP A 146 14.96 11.87 16.91
C ASP A 146 16.19 12.69 16.49
N HIS A 147 16.58 12.60 15.22
CA HIS A 147 17.72 13.31 14.64
C HIS A 147 17.33 14.56 13.83
N ARG A 148 16.12 15.08 13.99
CA ARG A 148 15.59 16.16 13.12
C ARG A 148 16.43 17.44 13.13
N GLU A 149 17.05 17.80 14.26
CA GLU A 149 17.88 19.01 14.32
C GLU A 149 19.15 18.89 13.48
N GLU A 150 19.68 17.67 13.33
CA GLU A 150 20.85 17.36 12.51
C GLU A 150 20.47 17.23 11.02
N LEU A 151 19.24 16.77 10.75
CA LEU A 151 18.77 16.43 9.40
C LEU A 151 17.96 17.54 8.72
N LYS A 152 17.49 18.55 9.45
CA LYS A 152 16.53 19.56 8.95
C LYS A 152 17.00 20.29 7.70
N ASP A 153 18.31 20.55 7.56
CA ASP A 153 18.88 21.29 6.42
C ASP A 153 19.19 20.38 5.21
N LEU A 154 19.04 19.06 5.38
CA LEU A 154 19.25 18.08 4.33
C LEU A 154 17.95 17.72 3.60
N PHE A 155 16.82 17.76 4.31
CA PHE A 155 15.48 17.51 3.74
C PHE A 155 14.87 18.79 3.14
N ASP A 156 14.13 18.64 2.06
CA ASP A 156 13.34 19.74 1.47
C ASP A 156 12.01 19.94 2.22
N ALA A 157 11.45 18.88 2.80
CA ALA A 157 10.22 18.94 3.59
C ALA A 157 10.09 17.81 4.61
N TRP A 158 9.18 18.01 5.57
CA TRP A 158 8.79 17.04 6.59
C TRP A 158 7.30 16.79 6.51
N GLU A 159 6.91 15.51 6.51
CA GLU A 159 5.52 15.17 6.38
C GLU A 159 4.75 15.48 7.69
N ILE A 160 3.68 16.25 7.57
CA ILE A 160 2.79 16.60 8.69
C ILE A 160 1.64 15.62 8.87
N THR A 161 1.71 14.46 8.23
CA THR A 161 0.65 13.45 8.19
C THR A 161 1.18 12.04 8.42
N ASP A 162 0.34 11.19 9.02
CA ASP A 162 0.51 9.73 9.11
C ASP A 162 -0.83 9.11 8.72
N ASN A 163 -0.85 8.27 7.67
CA ASN A 163 -2.08 7.70 7.11
C ASN A 163 -3.16 8.75 6.77
N GLY A 164 -2.71 9.95 6.39
CA GLY A 164 -3.58 11.04 6.00
C GLY A 164 -4.15 11.90 7.14
N GLU A 165 -3.82 11.58 8.38
CA GLU A 165 -4.20 12.37 9.56
C GLU A 165 -3.08 13.28 10.03
N LEU A 166 -3.42 14.44 10.60
CA LEU A 166 -2.45 15.47 10.99
C LEU A 166 -1.59 15.05 12.19
N LEU A 167 -0.28 15.11 12.03
CA LEU A 167 0.73 14.99 13.07
C LEU A 167 0.99 16.36 13.69
N LYS A 168 0.20 16.73 14.70
CA LYS A 168 0.26 18.05 15.35
C LYS A 168 1.68 18.45 15.79
N ALA A 169 2.44 17.52 16.36
CA ALA A 169 3.82 17.76 16.81
C ALA A 169 4.77 18.16 15.67
N VAL A 170 4.54 17.69 14.43
CA VAL A 170 5.32 18.11 13.25
C VAL A 170 4.78 19.44 12.71
N ALA A 171 3.46 19.57 12.63
CA ALA A 171 2.78 20.75 12.11
C ALA A 171 3.11 22.03 12.91
N GLU A 172 3.33 21.92 14.22
CA GLU A 172 3.69 23.04 15.10
C GLU A 172 5.16 23.48 15.01
N THR A 173 6.01 22.73 14.29
CA THR A 173 7.41 23.12 14.10
C THR A 173 7.58 24.21 13.03
N LYS A 174 8.77 24.79 12.98
CA LYS A 174 9.20 25.70 11.88
C LYS A 174 9.80 24.96 10.69
N LEU A 175 9.84 23.63 10.70
CA LEU A 175 10.39 22.85 9.60
C LEU A 175 9.57 23.08 8.32
N PRO A 176 10.17 22.96 7.13
CA PRO A 176 9.42 22.88 5.86
C PRO A 176 8.47 21.67 5.89
N LYS A 177 7.27 21.81 5.33
CA LYS A 177 6.15 20.88 5.51
C LYS A 177 5.59 20.39 4.18
N LEU A 178 5.01 19.19 4.25
CA LEU A 178 4.21 18.61 3.18
C LEU A 178 3.15 17.69 3.80
N ALA A 179 1.95 17.59 3.22
CA ALA A 179 0.89 16.72 3.72
C ALA A 179 0.46 15.71 2.66
N ASN A 180 0.48 14.41 2.98
CA ASN A 180 0.05 13.36 2.06
C ASN A 180 -0.93 12.37 2.70
N SER A 181 -1.47 11.50 1.86
CA SER A 181 -2.40 10.44 2.25
C SER A 181 -1.72 9.18 2.76
N ASP A 182 -0.47 8.94 2.39
CA ASP A 182 0.17 7.62 2.51
C ASP A 182 -0.76 6.50 1.94
N LEU A 183 -1.33 6.77 0.75
CA LEU A 183 -2.40 5.95 0.22
C LEU A 183 -1.90 4.58 -0.22
N HIS A 184 -2.51 3.55 0.36
CA HIS A 184 -2.41 2.14 -0.01
C HIS A 184 -3.76 1.56 -0.45
N ARG A 185 -4.86 2.16 0.02
CA ARG A 185 -6.26 1.74 -0.23
C ARG A 185 -7.10 2.93 -0.66
N PRO A 186 -8.13 2.73 -1.50
CA PRO A 186 -8.95 3.83 -2.03
C PRO A 186 -9.52 4.78 -0.97
N HIS A 187 -9.94 4.25 0.19
CA HIS A 187 -10.56 5.07 1.25
C HIS A 187 -9.58 6.09 1.89
N GLN A 188 -8.27 5.88 1.79
CA GLN A 188 -7.25 6.83 2.27
C GLN A 188 -7.16 8.08 1.39
N ILE A 189 -7.95 8.18 0.32
CA ILE A 189 -8.06 9.42 -0.45
C ILE A 189 -8.62 10.57 0.39
N GLN A 190 -9.40 10.27 1.43
CA GLN A 190 -9.84 11.26 2.41
C GLN A 190 -8.67 11.57 3.36
N SER A 191 -7.95 12.66 3.08
CA SER A 191 -6.80 13.06 3.88
C SER A 191 -6.42 14.51 3.62
N TRP A 192 -5.51 15.03 4.44
CA TRP A 192 -4.78 16.26 4.13
C TRP A 192 -4.00 16.15 2.81
N LYS A 193 -3.99 17.25 2.06
CA LYS A 193 -3.37 17.42 0.74
C LYS A 193 -2.68 18.79 0.69
N ASN A 194 -1.83 18.96 -0.31
CA ASN A 194 -1.16 20.23 -0.62
C ASN A 194 -1.91 20.96 -1.74
N THR A 195 -2.02 22.27 -1.63
CA THR A 195 -2.51 23.16 -2.70
C THR A 195 -1.39 24.09 -3.13
N PHE A 196 -1.16 24.15 -4.44
CA PHE A 196 -0.08 24.93 -5.05
C PHE A 196 -0.66 26.01 -5.95
N GLY A 197 -0.12 27.23 -5.87
CA GLY A 197 -0.44 28.36 -6.74
C GLY A 197 0.49 28.48 -7.95
N CYS A 198 0.95 27.36 -8.51
CA CYS A 198 1.95 27.31 -9.57
C CYS A 198 1.48 26.53 -10.80
N GLU A 199 2.27 26.55 -11.87
CA GLU A 199 2.03 25.72 -13.05
C GLU A 199 2.07 24.22 -12.69
N ARG A 200 1.34 23.41 -13.47
CA ARG A 200 1.32 21.94 -13.33
C ARG A 200 2.51 21.29 -14.02
N SER A 201 3.72 21.74 -13.68
CA SER A 201 4.99 21.18 -14.11
C SER A 201 5.79 20.68 -12.91
N TRP A 202 6.71 19.74 -13.15
CA TRP A 202 7.54 19.20 -12.08
C TRP A 202 8.41 20.30 -11.45
N GLU A 203 9.01 21.15 -12.27
CA GLU A 203 9.91 22.22 -11.86
C GLU A 203 9.18 23.22 -10.94
N ALA A 204 7.99 23.67 -11.35
CA ALA A 204 7.21 24.62 -10.56
C ALA A 204 6.73 24.02 -9.23
N VAL A 205 6.31 22.75 -9.23
CA VAL A 205 5.91 22.06 -7.99
C VAL A 205 7.11 21.84 -7.06
N ALA A 206 8.25 21.39 -7.59
CA ALA A 206 9.46 21.18 -6.81
C ALA A 206 9.95 22.48 -6.17
N ASP A 207 9.95 23.58 -6.92
CA ASP A 207 10.33 24.90 -6.42
C ASP A 207 9.33 25.43 -5.39
N ALA A 208 8.03 25.19 -5.58
CA ALA A 208 7.03 25.53 -4.58
C ALA A 208 7.23 24.76 -3.27
N ILE A 209 7.61 23.48 -3.34
CA ILE A 209 7.95 22.68 -2.15
C ILE A 209 9.19 23.25 -1.46
N ARG A 210 10.30 23.48 -2.18
CA ARG A 210 11.55 24.00 -1.58
C ARG A 210 11.34 25.36 -0.90
N ASN A 211 10.58 26.23 -1.54
CA ASN A 211 10.32 27.59 -1.06
C ASN A 211 9.11 27.67 -0.12
N GLN A 212 8.44 26.54 0.15
CA GLN A 212 7.25 26.47 1.01
C GLN A 212 6.10 27.37 0.54
N ASN A 213 5.95 27.52 -0.78
CA ASN A 213 4.87 28.25 -1.43
C ASN A 213 3.67 27.33 -1.69
N LEU A 214 3.07 26.84 -0.61
CA LEU A 214 1.95 25.90 -0.64
C LEU A 214 1.08 26.04 0.61
N ASP A 215 -0.17 25.59 0.50
CA ASP A 215 -1.12 25.52 1.61
C ASP A 215 -1.60 24.08 1.82
N PHE A 216 -2.23 23.81 2.97
CA PHE A 216 -2.78 22.51 3.31
C PHE A 216 -4.31 22.53 3.33
N ARG A 217 -4.93 21.54 2.68
CA ARG A 217 -6.38 21.38 2.69
C ARG A 217 -6.75 19.93 2.97
N PHE A 218 -7.69 19.73 3.89
CA PHE A 218 -8.30 18.42 4.06
C PHE A 218 -9.25 18.14 2.89
N PHE A 219 -9.01 17.05 2.17
CA PHE A 219 -9.88 16.59 1.11
C PHE A 219 -10.81 15.51 1.65
N SER A 220 -12.11 15.77 1.65
CA SER A 220 -13.15 14.76 1.88
C SER A 220 -13.86 14.48 0.56
N SER A 221 -13.73 13.26 0.04
CA SER A 221 -14.54 12.84 -1.10
C SER A 221 -15.99 12.62 -0.65
N PRO A 222 -16.99 13.06 -1.42
CA PRO A 222 -18.39 12.72 -1.18
C PRO A 222 -18.71 11.24 -1.49
N VAL A 223 -17.72 10.45 -1.93
CA VAL A 223 -17.88 9.02 -2.14
C VAL A 223 -18.34 8.38 -0.84
N GLU A 224 -19.61 7.99 -0.80
CA GLU A 224 -20.17 7.18 0.28
C GLU A 224 -19.22 6.00 0.52
N PRO A 225 -18.99 5.60 1.78
CA PRO A 225 -18.29 4.35 2.02
C PRO A 225 -19.00 3.29 1.17
N MET A 226 -18.25 2.52 0.38
CA MET A 226 -18.76 1.25 -0.15
C MET A 226 -19.01 0.34 1.06
N THR A 227 -20.06 0.62 1.83
CA THR A 227 -20.65 -0.32 2.75
C THR A 227 -21.20 -1.41 1.88
N SER A 228 -20.51 -2.54 1.88
CA SER A 228 -20.96 -3.85 1.47
C SER A 228 -22.32 -3.88 0.76
N THR A 229 -22.32 -4.07 -0.55
CA THR A 229 -23.48 -4.58 -1.29
C THR A 229 -23.82 -6.05 -0.93
N LEU A 230 -23.66 -6.42 0.35
CA LEU A 230 -24.09 -7.68 0.95
C LEU A 230 -25.13 -7.49 2.06
N PHE A 231 -25.87 -6.38 2.05
CA PHE A 231 -27.12 -6.24 2.79
C PHE A 231 -28.23 -5.76 1.85
N PRO A 232 -28.82 -6.70 1.07
CA PRO A 232 -30.22 -7.03 1.36
C PRO A 232 -30.57 -8.52 1.17
N ILE A 233 -29.73 -9.46 1.65
CA ILE A 233 -30.15 -10.88 1.77
C ILE A 233 -30.56 -11.25 3.21
N LEU A 234 -30.17 -10.46 4.22
CA LEU A 234 -30.48 -10.75 5.63
C LEU A 234 -31.68 -9.98 6.21
N GLN A 235 -32.41 -9.19 5.42
CA GLN A 235 -33.73 -8.67 5.84
C GLN A 235 -34.90 -9.59 5.45
N ASN A 236 -34.73 -10.53 4.51
CA ASN A 236 -35.78 -11.52 4.18
C ASN A 236 -35.78 -12.77 5.07
N PHE A 237 -34.81 -12.94 5.98
CA PHE A 237 -34.82 -14.03 6.96
C PHE A 237 -35.52 -13.69 8.29
N ARG A 238 -36.03 -12.46 8.45
CA ARG A 238 -36.88 -12.08 9.59
C ARG A 238 -38.39 -12.18 9.33
N SER A 239 -38.84 -12.39 8.08
CA SER A 239 -40.27 -12.61 7.78
C SER A 239 -40.69 -14.09 7.69
N LEU A 240 -39.77 -15.04 7.84
CA LEU A 240 -40.08 -16.49 7.79
C LEU A 240 -40.17 -17.16 9.17
N LYS A 241 -40.25 -16.39 10.26
CA LYS A 241 -40.53 -16.93 11.61
C LYS A 241 -42.03 -17.12 11.90
N HIS A 242 -42.90 -17.00 10.90
CA HIS A 242 -44.35 -17.15 11.05
C HIS A 242 -45.01 -18.07 10.01
N LEU A 243 -44.35 -19.15 9.61
CA LEU A 243 -45.06 -20.30 9.05
C LEU A 243 -44.46 -21.62 9.54
N GLY A 244 -45.25 -22.30 10.38
CA GLY A 244 -45.55 -23.72 10.24
C GLY A 244 -44.40 -24.72 10.24
N SER A 245 -44.25 -25.42 11.36
CA SER A 245 -43.79 -26.80 11.40
C SER A 245 -44.44 -27.64 10.29
N LYS A 246 -43.64 -28.26 9.41
CA LYS A 246 -43.76 -29.66 8.93
C LYS A 246 -42.72 -29.94 7.83
N HIS A 247 -42.02 -31.07 8.01
CA HIS A 247 -41.24 -31.87 7.06
C HIS A 247 -40.60 -31.20 5.83
N PHE A 248 -39.26 -31.21 5.77
CA PHE A 248 -38.57 -31.70 4.57
C PHE A 248 -37.17 -32.23 4.93
N ALA A 249 -36.88 -33.40 4.38
CA ALA A 249 -35.68 -34.18 4.58
C ALA A 249 -34.50 -33.66 3.75
N SER A 250 -33.29 -33.97 4.22
CA SER A 250 -32.02 -34.14 3.50
C SER A 250 -31.71 -33.23 2.31
N THR A 251 -30.67 -32.39 2.42
CA THR A 251 -29.64 -32.27 1.38
C THR A 251 -28.36 -31.59 1.92
N ASP A 252 -27.23 -32.17 1.55
CA ASP A 252 -25.87 -31.96 2.07
C ASP A 252 -25.17 -30.64 1.65
N ARG A 253 -25.93 -29.57 1.36
CA ARG A 253 -25.35 -28.29 0.90
C ARG A 253 -25.19 -27.21 1.98
N VAL A 254 -25.76 -27.39 3.17
CA VAL A 254 -25.68 -26.39 4.27
C VAL A 254 -24.51 -26.67 5.23
N LYS A 255 -23.92 -27.88 5.21
CA LYS A 255 -22.75 -28.21 6.04
C LYS A 255 -21.40 -27.76 5.46
N ARG A 256 -21.28 -27.52 4.15
CA ARG A 256 -20.02 -27.03 3.53
C ARG A 256 -19.78 -25.53 3.67
N LEU A 257 -20.81 -24.71 3.92
CA LEU A 257 -20.63 -23.26 4.11
C LEU A 257 -20.17 -22.87 5.53
N LYS A 258 -20.30 -23.75 6.53
CA LYS A 258 -19.82 -23.49 7.90
C LYS A 258 -18.34 -23.81 8.13
N TYR A 259 -17.70 -24.56 7.23
CA TYR A 259 -16.28 -24.91 7.35
C TYR A 259 -15.31 -23.90 6.69
N PHE A 260 -15.80 -23.00 5.82
CA PHE A 260 -14.96 -22.00 5.17
C PHE A 260 -14.84 -20.66 5.93
N TYR A 261 -15.58 -20.47 7.02
CA TYR A 261 -15.54 -19.23 7.83
C TYR A 261 -14.94 -19.42 9.24
N ALA A 262 -14.47 -20.63 9.58
CA ALA A 262 -13.88 -20.93 10.89
C ALA A 262 -12.35 -21.06 10.88
N VAL A 263 -11.69 -21.04 9.71
CA VAL A 263 -10.22 -21.16 9.61
C VAL A 263 -9.51 -19.80 9.59
N ASP A 264 -10.21 -18.69 9.33
CA ASP A 264 -9.58 -17.37 9.21
C ASP A 264 -9.68 -16.51 10.49
N ILE A 265 -10.40 -16.97 11.52
CA ILE A 265 -10.58 -16.24 12.79
C ILE A 265 -9.74 -16.82 13.94
N PHE A 266 -9.12 -18.00 13.78
CA PHE A 266 -8.39 -18.67 14.87
C PHE A 266 -6.88 -18.84 14.70
N SER A 267 -6.24 -18.09 13.79
CA SER A 267 -4.76 -18.02 13.69
C SER A 267 -4.14 -16.82 14.43
N ARG A 268 -4.94 -16.01 15.14
CA ARG A 268 -4.46 -14.87 15.94
C ARG A 268 -5.00 -14.88 17.37
N SER A 269 -4.54 -15.82 18.19
CA SER A 269 -4.36 -15.57 19.63
C SER A 269 -3.46 -16.62 20.28
N ARG A 270 -2.32 -16.17 20.82
CA ARG A 270 -1.54 -16.94 21.80
C ARG A 270 -2.29 -16.90 23.13
N ALA A 271 -3.17 -17.86 23.39
CA ALA A 271 -3.67 -18.13 24.75
C ALA A 271 -4.43 -19.47 24.83
N ALA A 272 -3.73 -20.60 24.76
CA ALA A 272 -4.21 -21.88 25.32
C ALA A 272 -3.08 -22.90 25.36
N ARG A 273 -2.17 -22.75 26.33
CA ARG A 273 -1.36 -23.87 26.81
C ARG A 273 -2.18 -24.51 27.93
N LYS A 274 -2.31 -25.84 27.91
CA LYS A 274 -2.84 -26.75 28.94
C LYS A 274 -4.31 -27.20 28.72
N VAL A 275 -4.48 -28.44 28.25
CA VAL A 275 -5.17 -29.56 28.94
C VAL A 275 -5.36 -30.75 27.97
N ARG A 276 -4.74 -31.89 28.33
CA ARG A 276 -5.08 -33.32 28.11
C ARG A 276 -5.29 -33.84 26.69
N SER A 277 -4.50 -34.80 26.19
CA SER A 277 -4.41 -36.23 26.57
C SER A 277 -5.72 -37.01 26.38
N SER A 278 -5.84 -37.72 25.25
CA SER A 278 -6.34 -39.10 25.12
C SER A 278 -6.71 -39.38 23.67
N VAL A 279 -6.40 -40.60 23.20
CA VAL A 279 -6.70 -41.19 21.87
C VAL A 279 -5.76 -40.67 20.76
N GLY A 280 -4.71 -41.35 20.31
CA GLY A 280 -4.47 -42.79 20.26
C GLY A 280 -5.03 -43.36 18.97
N GLU A 281 -4.29 -43.23 17.86
CA GLU A 281 -4.14 -44.29 16.85
C GLU A 281 -3.08 -43.92 15.81
N GLU A 282 -2.22 -44.90 15.56
CA GLU A 282 -1.10 -44.90 14.63
C GLU A 282 -1.60 -44.91 13.18
N LEU A 283 -0.97 -44.12 12.30
CA LEU A 283 -0.69 -44.59 10.94
C LEU A 283 0.70 -44.12 10.52
N ASN A 284 1.59 -45.10 10.48
CA ASN A 284 2.98 -45.06 10.06
C ASN A 284 3.00 -45.36 8.55
N VAL A 285 3.37 -44.41 7.70
CA VAL A 285 3.77 -44.69 6.31
C VAL A 285 5.00 -43.87 5.98
N SER A 286 6.13 -44.52 6.14
CA SER A 286 7.41 -44.21 5.53
C SER A 286 7.37 -44.46 4.01
N ASN A 287 8.32 -43.83 3.30
CA ASN A 287 8.71 -44.04 1.90
C ASN A 287 8.11 -43.08 0.86
N ILE A 288 8.84 -42.00 0.56
CA ILE A 288 8.94 -41.49 -0.82
C ILE A 288 10.42 -41.36 -1.15
N ASN A 289 10.92 -42.35 -1.89
CA ASN A 289 12.20 -42.31 -2.56
C ASN A 289 12.04 -41.66 -3.93
N ALA A 290 13.07 -40.93 -4.32
CA ALA A 290 13.23 -40.27 -5.61
C ALA A 290 13.28 -41.27 -6.77
N GLY A 291 12.82 -40.84 -7.95
CA GLY A 291 13.41 -41.30 -9.21
C GLY A 291 12.47 -41.59 -10.37
N SER A 292 12.65 -40.80 -11.44
CA SER A 292 12.43 -41.10 -12.87
C SER A 292 11.03 -40.86 -13.44
N ARG A 293 10.88 -39.83 -14.30
CA ARG A 293 10.91 -39.86 -15.80
C ARG A 293 9.51 -40.19 -16.35
N LEU A 294 8.97 -39.66 -17.43
CA LEU A 294 9.34 -38.73 -18.51
C LEU A 294 8.00 -38.45 -19.26
N HIS A 295 7.91 -37.29 -19.91
CA HIS A 295 7.07 -37.01 -21.10
C HIS A 295 5.54 -37.22 -21.02
N THR A 296 4.77 -36.14 -21.21
CA THR A 296 3.94 -35.98 -22.41
C THR A 296 3.62 -34.49 -22.63
N THR A 297 3.71 -34.10 -23.88
CA THR A 297 3.70 -32.77 -24.48
C THR A 297 2.30 -32.47 -25.04
N THR A 298 1.77 -31.27 -24.76
CA THR A 298 0.93 -30.41 -25.64
C THR A 298 -0.50 -30.84 -26.08
N ILE A 299 -1.37 -29.82 -26.19
CA ILE A 299 -2.66 -29.72 -26.91
C ILE A 299 -3.86 -30.25 -26.07
N ILE A 300 -4.86 -29.45 -25.67
CA ILE A 300 -5.92 -28.87 -26.51
C ILE A 300 -6.46 -27.55 -25.91
N ILE A 301 -6.42 -26.50 -26.73
CA ILE A 301 -7.29 -25.31 -26.63
C ILE A 301 -8.61 -25.63 -27.35
N SER A 302 -9.71 -25.09 -26.80
CA SER A 302 -10.99 -24.76 -27.44
C SER A 302 -12.22 -25.61 -27.07
N ASN A 303 -13.32 -24.86 -26.94
CA ASN A 303 -14.74 -25.24 -26.92
C ASN A 303 -15.33 -25.66 -25.57
N ILE A 304 -16.04 -24.72 -24.94
CA ILE A 304 -17.52 -24.71 -24.87
C ILE A 304 -17.96 -23.28 -24.49
N ILE A 305 -18.31 -22.50 -25.52
CA ILE A 305 -19.31 -21.43 -25.46
C ILE A 305 -20.45 -21.90 -26.35
N ASN A 306 -21.70 -21.62 -25.92
CA ASN A 306 -23.00 -21.87 -26.57
C ASN A 306 -23.75 -23.13 -26.12
N HIS A 307 -24.61 -22.98 -25.12
CA HIS A 307 -26.07 -23.00 -25.32
C HIS A 307 -26.80 -22.77 -23.99
N HIS A 308 -27.53 -21.65 -23.89
CA HIS A 308 -28.96 -21.68 -23.53
C HIS A 308 -29.57 -20.28 -23.65
N THR A 309 -30.07 -20.00 -24.84
CA THR A 309 -31.26 -19.18 -25.08
C THR A 309 -32.41 -20.13 -25.41
N GLY A 310 -33.59 -19.92 -24.83
CA GLY A 310 -34.84 -20.51 -25.28
C GLY A 310 -35.70 -21.11 -24.16
N GLY A 311 -36.72 -20.35 -23.75
CA GLY A 311 -37.75 -20.74 -22.76
C GLY A 311 -38.32 -19.52 -22.06
#